data_AF-A0A523UTR7-F1
#
_entry.id   AF-A0A523UTR7-F1
#
_cell.length_a   1.000
_cell.length_b   1.000
_cell.length_c   1.000
_cell.angle_alpha   90.00
_cell.angle_beta   90.00
_cell.angle_gamma   90.00
#
_symmetry.space_group_name_H-M   'P 1'
#
loop_
_entity.id
_entity.type
_entity.pdbx_description
1 polymer ?
#
loop_
_entity_poly.entity_id
_entity_poly.type
_entity_poly.pdbx_seq_one_letter_code
_entity_poly.pdbx_strand_id
1 'polypeptide(L)' 'MSELNLSESAETSRLSRLLETLRRLRSGDVLTASLGKDADPDFLIAEARKRSNKWDFQKHRLGDDSWLLHAKLSRKGT' A
#
# COMPACT_ATOMS: atom_id res chain seq x y z
N MET A 1 9.32 -2.42 -10.58
CA MET A 1 9.18 -1.78 -9.26
C MET A 1 8.39 -0.51 -9.47
N SER A 2 7.28 -0.32 -8.75
CA SER A 2 6.43 0.86 -8.87
C SER A 2 6.43 1.63 -7.56
N GLU A 3 6.63 2.95 -7.64
CA GLU A 3 6.64 3.84 -6.49
C GLU A 3 5.38 4.72 -6.51
N LEU A 4 4.77 4.94 -5.34
CA LEU A 4 3.55 5.72 -5.17
C LEU A 4 3.70 6.66 -3.99
N ASN A 5 3.67 7.97 -4.23
CA ASN A 5 3.67 8.94 -3.14
C ASN A 5 2.24 9.27 -2.69
N LEU A 6 1.95 8.99 -1.42
CA LEU A 6 0.66 9.24 -0.75
C LEU A 6 0.80 10.20 0.44
N SER A 7 1.96 10.83 0.62
CA SER A 7 2.26 11.66 1.80
C SER A 7 1.29 12.83 1.98
N GLU A 8 0.96 13.50 0.88
CA GLU A 8 0.13 14.72 0.89
C GLU A 8 -1.36 14.47 0.58
N SER A 9 -1.77 13.21 0.37
CA SER A 9 -3.17 12.89 0.04
C SER A 9 -4.03 12.77 1.29
N ALA A 10 -5.31 13.13 1.24
CA ALA A 10 -6.26 12.78 2.30
C ALA A 10 -6.47 11.25 2.39
N GLU A 11 -6.82 10.70 3.57
CA GLU A 11 -6.88 9.25 3.81
C GLU A 11 -7.75 8.47 2.81
N THR A 12 -8.92 8.99 2.46
CA THR A 12 -9.82 8.39 1.45
C THR A 12 -9.21 8.41 0.04
N SER A 13 -8.48 9.47 -0.31
CA SER A 13 -7.73 9.58 -1.55
C SER A 13 -6.52 8.64 -1.56
N ARG A 14 -5.84 8.45 -0.41
CA ARG A 14 -4.73 7.49 -0.26
C ARG A 14 -5.20 6.07 -0.57
N LEU A 15 -6.32 5.65 0.03
CA LEU A 15 -6.89 4.33 -0.20
C LEU A 15 -7.29 4.11 -1.67
N SER A 16 -7.99 5.08 -2.25
CA SER A 16 -8.44 4.99 -3.65
C SER A 16 -7.27 4.87 -4.62
N ARG A 17 -6.23 5.70 -4.43
CA ARG A 17 -4.99 5.63 -5.22
C ARG A 17 -4.26 4.31 -5.01
N LEU A 18 -4.09 3.87 -3.76
CA LEU A 18 -3.47 2.59 -3.44
C LEU A 18 -4.17 1.44 -4.16
N LEU A 19 -5.50 1.34 -4.04
CA LEU A 19 -6.30 0.29 -4.69
C LEU A 19 -6.25 0.37 -6.22
N GLU A 20 -6.26 1.57 -6.80
CA GLU A 20 -6.11 1.73 -8.24
C GLU A 20 -4.74 1.29 -8.73
N THR A 21 -3.67 1.67 -8.04
CA THR A 21 -2.31 1.24 -8.38
C THR A 21 -2.18 -0.27 -8.24
N LEU A 22 -2.63 -0.85 -7.12
CA LEU A 22 -2.61 -2.30 -6.91
C LEU A 22 -3.34 -3.05 -8.02
N ARG A 23 -4.49 -2.54 -8.50
CA ARG A 23 -5.23 -3.14 -9.63
C ARG A 23 -4.46 -3.16 -10.95
N ARG A 24 -3.50 -2.25 -11.16
CA ARG A 24 -2.69 -2.17 -12.39
C ARG A 24 -1.47 -3.10 -12.36
N LEU A 25 -1.06 -3.55 -11.17
CA LEU A 25 0.14 -4.36 -10.98
C LEU A 25 -0.11 -5.84 -11.29
N ARG A 26 0.89 -6.52 -11.84
CA ARG A 26 0.83 -7.94 -12.22
C ARG A 26 1.54 -8.82 -11.18
N SER A 27 1.37 -10.14 -11.32
CA SER A 27 2.06 -11.09 -10.43
C SER A 27 3.58 -10.97 -10.55
N GLY A 28 4.24 -10.69 -9.43
CA GLY A 28 5.68 -10.43 -9.37
C GLY A 28 6.03 -8.95 -9.25
N ASP A 29 5.09 -8.04 -9.52
CA ASP A 29 5.30 -6.63 -9.27
C ASP A 29 5.27 -6.31 -7.77
N VAL A 30 6.09 -5.33 -7.41
CA VAL A 30 6.20 -4.77 -6.06
C VAL A 30 5.83 -3.29 -6.14
N LEU A 31 4.87 -2.89 -5.31
CA LEU A 31 4.52 -1.52 -5.03
C LEU A 31 5.26 -1.05 -3.79
N THR A 32 5.85 0.12 -3.85
CA THR A 32 6.36 0.87 -2.70
C THR A 32 5.57 2.16 -2.59
N ALA A 33 4.88 2.37 -1.48
CA ALA A 33 4.06 3.54 -1.25
C ALA A 33 4.55 4.33 -0.04
N SER A 34 4.88 5.61 -0.24
CA SER A 34 5.29 6.51 0.84
C SER A 34 4.07 7.18 1.44
N LEU A 35 3.90 7.04 2.74
CA LEU A 35 2.80 7.56 3.54
C LEU A 35 3.34 8.67 4.46
N GLY A 36 2.55 9.74 4.61
CA GLY A 36 2.89 10.85 5.49
C GLY A 36 2.65 10.51 6.95
N LYS A 37 3.04 11.42 7.85
CA LYS A 37 2.84 11.28 9.31
C LYS A 37 1.38 11.11 9.72
N ASP A 38 0.45 11.69 8.96
CA ASP A 38 -0.99 11.66 9.22
C ASP A 38 -1.70 10.48 8.53
N ALA A 39 -0.95 9.45 8.12
CA ALA A 39 -1.50 8.28 7.45
C ALA A 39 -1.51 7.08 8.39
N ASP A 40 -2.62 6.34 8.41
CA ASP A 40 -2.67 5.06 9.09
C ASP A 40 -2.39 3.89 8.10
N PRO A 41 -1.16 3.32 8.10
CA PRO A 41 -0.85 2.17 7.27
C PRO A 41 -1.70 0.95 7.61
N ASP A 42 -2.13 0.77 8.86
CA ASP A 42 -2.92 -0.39 9.27
C ASP A 42 -4.32 -0.36 8.67
N PHE A 43 -4.99 0.80 8.73
CA PHE A 43 -6.25 1.03 8.03
C PHE A 43 -6.14 0.75 6.54
N LEU A 44 -5.14 1.31 5.86
CA LEU A 44 -4.93 1.13 4.42
C LEU A 44 -4.72 -0.35 4.05
N ILE A 45 -3.93 -1.08 4.84
CA ILE A 45 -3.70 -2.52 4.65
C ILE A 45 -4.99 -3.30 4.87
N ALA A 46 -5.73 -3.01 5.94
CA ALA A 46 -6.98 -3.71 6.27
C ALA A 46 -8.02 -3.53 5.15
N GLU A 47 -8.23 -2.31 4.67
CA GLU A 47 -9.14 -2.02 3.57
C GLU A 47 -8.69 -2.65 2.26
N ALA A 48 -7.38 -2.65 1.96
CA ALA A 48 -6.85 -3.32 0.77
C ALA A 48 -7.04 -4.84 0.83
N ARG A 49 -6.86 -5.46 2.00
CA ARG A 49 -7.07 -6.91 2.20
C ARG A 49 -8.54 -7.31 2.06
N LYS A 50 -9.49 -6.48 2.51
CA LYS A 50 -10.93 -6.70 2.28
C LYS A 50 -11.27 -6.83 0.79
N ARG A 51 -10.54 -6.12 -0.08
CA ARG A 51 -10.71 -6.18 -1.54
C ARG A 51 -9.98 -7.36 -2.17
N SER A 52 -8.78 -7.67 -1.68
CA SER A 52 -7.98 -8.78 -2.20
C SER A 52 -6.97 -9.27 -1.16
N ASN A 53 -7.17 -10.50 -0.67
CA ASN A 53 -6.27 -11.13 0.29
C ASN A 53 -4.98 -11.69 -0.35
N LYS A 54 -4.76 -11.42 -1.64
CA LYS A 54 -3.57 -11.89 -2.40
C LYS A 54 -2.35 -10.99 -2.19
N TRP A 55 -2.52 -9.82 -1.58
CA TRP A 55 -1.45 -8.86 -1.35
C TRP A 55 -0.76 -9.13 -0.01
N ASP A 56 0.54 -9.37 -0.08
CA ASP A 56 1.42 -9.32 1.09
C ASP A 56 1.85 -7.87 1.29
N PHE A 57 1.62 -7.35 2.49
CA PHE A 57 1.94 -5.97 2.84
C PHE A 57 3.00 -5.95 3.94
N GLN A 58 4.04 -5.14 3.75
CA GLN A 58 5.05 -4.84 4.75
C GLN A 58 5.07 -3.33 4.97
N LYS A 59 5.05 -2.90 6.23
CA LYS A 59 5.14 -1.48 6.59
C LYS A 59 6.44 -1.22 7.33
N HIS A 60 7.11 -0.14 6.99
CA HIS A 60 8.33 0.32 7.62
C HIS A 60 8.12 1.74 8.11
N ARG A 61 8.49 2.05 9.35
CA ARG A 61 8.44 3.42 9.84
C ARG A 61 9.66 4.17 9.35
N LEU A 62 9.45 5.36 8.80
CA LEU A 62 10.48 6.32 8.44
C LEU A 62 10.66 7.29 9.62
N GLY A 63 11.87 7.82 9.81
CA GLY A 63 12.25 8.58 11.01
C GLY A 63 11.45 9.86 11.29
N ASP A 64 10.60 10.31 10.37
CA ASP A 64 9.79 11.54 10.44
C ASP A 64 8.30 11.22 10.67
N ASP A 65 7.98 10.17 11.43
CA ASP A 65 6.61 9.64 11.61
C ASP A 65 5.90 9.18 10.33
N SER A 66 6.56 9.29 9.19
CA SER A 66 6.12 8.77 7.90
C SER A 66 6.26 7.25 7.84
N TRP A 67 5.57 6.63 6.90
CA TRP A 67 5.59 5.18 6.72
C TRP A 67 5.89 4.82 5.27
N LEU A 68 6.60 3.73 5.07
CA LEU A 68 6.81 3.12 3.78
C LEU A 68 6.02 1.81 3.74
N LEU A 69 5.07 1.72 2.83
CA LEU A 69 4.22 0.55 2.63
C LEU A 69 4.67 -0.19 1.38
N HIS A 70 5.23 -1.38 1.55
CA HIS A 70 5.51 -2.31 0.47
C HIS A 70 4.32 -3.26 0.28
N ALA A 71 3.87 -3.41 -0.96
CA ALA A 71 2.85 -4.39 -1.32
C ALA A 71 3.35 -5.27 -2.46
N LYS A 72 3.29 -6.58 -2.26
CA LYS A 72 3.67 -7.58 -3.26
C LYS A 72 2.52 -8.54 -3.47
N LEU A 73 2.18 -8.84 -4.72
CA LEU A 73 1.18 -9.86 -5.00
C LEU A 73 1.78 -11.22 -4.64
N SER A 74 1.32 -11.80 -3.53
CA SER A 74 1.73 -13.10 -3.07
C SER A 74 1.12 -14.17 -3.97
N ARG A 75 1.96 -15.05 -4.52
CA ARG A 75 1.50 -16.30 -5.14
C ARG A 75 1.11 -17.32 -4.06
N LYS A 76 0.40 -16.90 -3.00
CA LYS A 76 -0.34 -17.86 -2.18
C LYS A 76 -1.50 -18.36 -3.04
N GLY A 77 -1.18 -19.38 -3.83
CA GLY A 77 -2.18 -20.26 -4.42
C GLY A 77 -2.88 -21.00 -3.28
N THR A 78 -4.20 -21.08 -3.41
CA THR A 78 -5.21 -21.74 -2.56
C THR A 78 -5.38 -21.19 -1.15
#